data_AF-A0A836KNJ9-F1
#
_entry.id   AF-A0A836KNJ9-F1
#
_cell.length_a   1.000
_cell.length_b   1.000
_cell.length_c   1.000
_cell.angle_alpha   90.00
_cell.angle_beta   90.00
_cell.angle_gamma   90.00
#
_symmetry.space_group_name_H-M   'P 1'
#
loop_
_entity.id
_entity.type
_entity.pdbx_description
1 polymer ?
#
loop_
_entity_poly.entity_id
_entity_poly.type
_entity_poly.pdbx_seq_one_letter_code
_entity_poly.pdbx_strand_id
1 'polypeptide(L)'
;MPISAVDAFEHHQVTREDGIAVLPKYMVAVAALEAGYCPASPTIDEAVKNALYPGQVTSEEFTEFCDRNKSSFLSAEYMAKCVVLVAPSGVITRRSMEEIMDKLSLKEGGLTDEEVEALFTTLDVNNKGAITAQRFMRALYGDEGVQCLGERRRLEYEAAMRLRKAAEKLLMDDEKNGTASPEGDLNGQGKREKKKKASACC
;
A
#
# COMPACT_ATOMS: atom_id res chain seq x y z
N MET A 1 15.51 -8.09 -7.63
CA MET A 1 14.64 -9.28 -7.68
C MET A 1 14.49 -9.87 -6.28
N PRO A 2 13.33 -10.47 -5.97
CA PRO A 2 13.15 -11.28 -4.76
C PRO A 2 14.14 -12.44 -4.72
N ILE A 3 14.42 -12.96 -3.52
CA ILE A 3 15.23 -14.17 -3.36
C ILE A 3 14.41 -15.41 -3.74
N SER A 4 15.05 -16.57 -3.91
CA SER A 4 14.30 -17.79 -4.21
C SER A 4 13.49 -18.26 -3.00
N ALA A 5 12.45 -19.07 -3.23
CA ALA A 5 11.68 -19.67 -2.14
C ALA A 5 12.55 -20.56 -1.22
N VAL A 6 13.57 -21.20 -1.77
CA VAL A 6 14.53 -22.01 -1.00
C VAL A 6 15.39 -21.11 -0.11
N ASP A 7 15.94 -20.04 -0.65
CA ASP A 7 16.75 -19.09 0.15
C ASP A 7 15.91 -18.43 1.25
N ALA A 8 14.67 -18.04 0.93
CA ALA A 8 13.75 -17.47 1.90
C ALA A 8 13.38 -18.45 3.02
N PHE A 9 13.25 -19.74 2.70
CA PHE A 9 13.07 -20.79 3.69
C PHE A 9 14.31 -20.90 4.59
N GLU A 10 15.51 -20.96 3.99
CA GLU A 10 16.78 -21.10 4.72
C GLU A 10 17.05 -19.94 5.69
N HIS A 11 16.62 -18.72 5.35
CA HIS A 11 16.76 -17.54 6.22
C HIS A 11 15.98 -17.66 7.54
N HIS A 12 14.83 -18.33 7.53
CA HIS A 12 13.86 -18.30 8.63
C HIS A 12 13.54 -19.67 9.22
N GLN A 13 14.17 -20.74 8.71
CA GLN A 13 13.95 -22.09 9.19
C GLN A 13 14.35 -22.27 10.66
N VAL A 14 13.65 -23.17 11.34
CA VAL A 14 14.02 -23.71 12.64
C VAL A 14 14.23 -25.21 12.53
N THR A 15 15.17 -25.74 13.30
CA THR A 15 15.39 -27.19 13.39
C THR A 15 14.51 -27.76 14.50
N ARG A 16 13.66 -28.73 14.17
CA ARG A 16 12.86 -29.49 15.13
C ARG A 16 13.73 -30.45 15.94
N GLU A 17 13.15 -31.04 16.99
CA GLU A 17 13.82 -32.04 17.84
C GLU A 17 14.25 -33.30 17.07
N ASP A 18 13.51 -33.65 16.00
CA ASP A 18 13.81 -34.76 15.09
C ASP A 18 14.89 -34.41 14.04
N GLY A 19 15.47 -33.21 14.11
CA GLY A 19 16.52 -32.74 13.20
C GLY A 19 16.00 -32.17 11.87
N ILE A 20 14.68 -32.14 11.66
CA ILE A 20 14.10 -31.67 10.40
C ILE A 20 13.95 -30.15 10.42
N ALA A 21 14.44 -29.50 9.37
CA ALA A 21 14.26 -28.07 9.18
C ALA A 21 12.85 -27.77 8.69
N VAL A 22 12.19 -26.81 9.35
CA VAL A 22 10.83 -26.37 9.03
C VAL A 22 10.69 -24.87 9.23
N LEU A 23 9.70 -24.30 8.56
CA LEU A 23 9.27 -22.92 8.72
C LEU A 23 7.98 -22.89 9.58
N PRO A 24 7.98 -22.25 10.76
CA PRO A 24 6.77 -22.08 11.56
C PRO A 24 5.75 -21.19 10.86
N LYS A 25 4.45 -21.38 11.12
CA LYS A 25 3.35 -20.57 10.54
C LYS A 25 3.65 -19.06 10.49
N TYR A 26 4.06 -18.47 11.61
CA TYR A 26 4.27 -17.02 11.71
C TYR A 26 5.41 -16.50 10.82
N MET A 27 6.32 -17.37 10.35
CA MET A 27 7.38 -17.02 9.41
C MET A 27 7.02 -17.32 7.95
N VAL A 28 5.92 -18.03 7.67
CA VAL A 28 5.49 -18.32 6.30
C VAL A 28 5.19 -17.04 5.53
N ALA A 29 4.49 -16.08 6.14
CA ALA A 29 4.23 -14.79 5.51
C ALA A 29 5.52 -14.01 5.20
N VAL A 30 6.49 -14.06 6.13
CA VAL A 30 7.79 -13.39 6.01
C VAL A 30 8.59 -13.97 4.84
N ALA A 31 8.82 -15.28 4.84
CA ALA A 31 9.57 -15.95 3.80
C ALA A 31 8.86 -15.82 2.44
N ALA A 32 7.52 -15.91 2.40
CA ALA A 32 6.76 -15.73 1.17
C ALA A 32 6.98 -14.33 0.59
N LEU A 33 6.93 -13.29 1.42
CA LEU A 33 7.13 -11.91 0.98
C LEU A 33 8.55 -11.66 0.46
N GLU A 34 9.57 -12.22 1.12
CA GLU A 34 10.96 -12.16 0.64
C GLU A 34 11.17 -12.90 -0.68
N ALA A 35 10.42 -13.99 -0.90
CA ALA A 35 10.35 -14.69 -2.17
C ALA A 35 9.47 -13.97 -3.22
N GLY A 36 8.87 -12.83 -2.86
CA GLY A 36 8.07 -11.98 -3.75
C GLY A 36 6.58 -12.31 -3.80
N TYR A 37 6.08 -13.14 -2.88
CA TYR A 37 4.67 -13.56 -2.81
C TYR A 37 3.97 -12.93 -1.61
N CYS A 38 2.72 -12.48 -1.79
CA CYS A 38 1.90 -11.98 -0.69
C CYS A 38 0.60 -12.79 -0.58
N PRO A 39 0.68 -14.04 -0.11
CA PRO A 39 -0.50 -14.88 0.08
C PRO A 39 -1.41 -14.33 1.18
N ALA A 40 -2.70 -14.58 1.04
CA ALA A 40 -3.72 -14.27 2.04
C ALA A 40 -3.55 -15.18 3.28
N SER A 41 -3.88 -14.68 4.48
CA SER A 41 -3.74 -15.46 5.72
C SER A 41 -4.53 -16.79 5.69
N PRO A 42 -5.79 -16.86 5.19
CA PRO A 42 -6.50 -18.13 5.05
C PRO A 42 -5.78 -19.15 4.17
N THR A 43 -5.01 -18.68 3.17
CA THR A 43 -4.20 -19.54 2.31
C THR A 43 -2.97 -20.08 3.03
N ILE A 44 -2.35 -19.27 3.90
CA ILE A 44 -1.27 -19.70 4.80
C ILE A 44 -1.82 -20.74 5.78
N ASP A 45 -2.98 -20.47 6.41
CA ASP A 45 -3.66 -21.36 7.35
C ASP A 45 -3.94 -22.74 6.75
N GLU A 46 -4.47 -22.77 5.53
CA GLU A 46 -4.74 -24.01 4.81
C GLU A 46 -3.44 -24.79 4.54
N ALA A 47 -2.38 -24.10 4.12
CA ALA A 47 -1.10 -24.72 3.83
C ALA A 47 -0.47 -25.36 5.07
N VAL A 48 -0.39 -24.62 6.19
CA VAL A 48 0.21 -25.14 7.43
C VAL A 48 -0.64 -26.21 8.11
N LYS A 49 -1.97 -26.19 7.91
CA LYS A 49 -2.88 -27.21 8.45
C LYS A 49 -2.72 -28.56 7.74
N ASN A 50 -2.47 -28.52 6.44
CA ASN A 50 -2.35 -29.72 5.60
C ASN A 50 -0.90 -30.21 5.42
N ALA A 51 0.06 -29.51 6.03
CA ALA A 51 1.46 -29.89 6.01
C ALA A 51 1.70 -31.20 6.80
N LEU A 52 2.84 -31.84 6.51
CA LEU A 52 3.34 -33.04 7.19
C LEU A 52 3.42 -32.82 8.71
N TYR A 53 3.76 -31.60 9.12
CA TYR A 53 3.82 -31.17 10.51
C TYR A 53 2.85 -30.02 10.75
N PRO A 54 1.63 -30.27 11.27
CA PRO A 54 0.63 -29.23 11.44
C PRO A 54 1.18 -27.97 12.15
N GLY A 55 1.04 -26.81 11.50
CA GLY A 55 1.57 -25.52 11.97
C GLY A 55 2.99 -25.19 11.51
N GLN A 56 3.63 -26.07 10.75
CA GLN A 56 4.99 -25.94 10.24
C GLN A 56 5.06 -26.48 8.80
N VAL A 57 5.87 -25.87 7.94
CA VAL A 57 6.08 -26.36 6.56
C VAL A 57 7.54 -26.70 6.34
N THR A 58 7.81 -27.77 5.61
CA THR A 58 9.16 -28.11 5.14
C THR A 58 9.57 -27.25 3.95
N SER A 59 10.84 -27.33 3.54
CA SER A 59 11.34 -26.59 2.37
C SER A 59 10.59 -26.97 1.08
N GLU A 60 10.27 -28.26 0.91
CA GLU A 60 9.54 -28.77 -0.25
C GLU A 60 8.10 -28.23 -0.26
N GLU A 61 7.40 -28.32 0.87
CA GLU A 61 6.04 -27.81 1.01
C GLU A 61 5.95 -26.29 0.83
N PHE A 62 6.93 -25.54 1.34
CA PHE A 62 7.00 -24.09 1.18
C PHE A 62 7.23 -23.69 -0.29
N THR A 63 8.12 -24.41 -0.98
CA THR A 63 8.36 -24.16 -2.42
C THR A 63 7.11 -24.46 -3.25
N GLU A 64 6.46 -25.61 -2.99
CA GLU A 64 5.21 -25.97 -3.67
C GLU A 64 4.09 -24.96 -3.34
N PHE A 65 4.05 -24.46 -2.10
CA PHE A 65 3.13 -23.41 -1.69
C PHE A 65 3.34 -22.13 -2.51
N CYS A 66 4.58 -21.64 -2.68
CA CYS A 66 4.88 -20.48 -3.53
C CYS A 66 4.50 -20.76 -5.00
N ASP A 67 4.79 -21.96 -5.51
CA ASP A 67 4.49 -22.33 -6.89
C ASP A 67 2.99 -22.38 -7.20
N ARG A 68 2.19 -22.86 -6.25
CA ARG A 68 0.71 -22.87 -6.35
C ARG A 68 0.12 -21.46 -6.23
N ASN A 69 0.82 -20.54 -5.57
CA ASN A 69 0.36 -19.18 -5.29
C ASN A 69 0.97 -18.11 -6.20
N LYS A 70 1.37 -18.45 -7.44
CA LYS A 70 1.90 -17.49 -8.44
C LYS A 70 1.05 -16.25 -8.68
N SER A 71 -0.27 -16.36 -8.50
CA SER A 71 -1.17 -15.20 -8.61
C SER A 71 -0.97 -14.12 -7.52
N SER A 72 -0.28 -14.46 -6.43
CA SER A 72 0.07 -13.55 -5.34
C SER A 72 1.46 -12.91 -5.50
N PHE A 73 2.15 -13.16 -6.62
CA PHE A 73 3.46 -12.59 -6.86
C PHE A 73 3.37 -11.07 -7.04
N LEU A 74 4.25 -10.33 -6.36
CA LEU A 74 4.29 -8.88 -6.31
C LEU A 74 5.52 -8.35 -7.04
N SER A 75 5.31 -7.51 -8.04
CA SER A 75 6.41 -6.78 -8.68
C SER A 75 6.96 -5.67 -7.78
N ALA A 76 8.26 -5.37 -7.93
CA ALA A 76 8.90 -4.25 -7.24
C ALA A 76 8.20 -2.92 -7.53
N GLU A 77 7.70 -2.72 -8.75
CA GLU A 77 6.94 -1.53 -9.15
C GLU A 77 5.63 -1.39 -8.36
N TYR A 78 4.87 -2.49 -8.24
CA TYR A 78 3.60 -2.47 -7.53
C TYR A 78 3.81 -2.28 -6.02
N MET A 79 4.80 -2.94 -5.44
CA MET A 79 5.20 -2.70 -4.04
C MET A 79 5.60 -1.24 -3.82
N ALA A 80 6.45 -0.68 -4.68
CA ALA A 80 6.89 0.71 -4.60
C ALA A 80 5.71 1.69 -4.64
N LYS A 81 4.70 1.42 -5.49
CA LYS A 81 3.47 2.20 -5.54
C LYS A 81 2.72 2.19 -4.20
N CYS A 82 2.53 1.03 -3.59
CA CYS A 82 1.87 0.92 -2.28
C CYS A 82 2.66 1.63 -1.18
N VAL A 83 3.98 1.45 -1.16
CA VAL A 83 4.87 2.10 -0.18
C VAL A 83 4.81 3.63 -0.28
N VAL A 84 4.86 4.20 -1.49
CA VAL A 84 4.78 5.66 -1.67
C VAL A 84 3.41 6.20 -1.26
N LEU A 85 2.34 5.45 -1.52
CA LEU A 85 0.98 5.83 -1.17
C LEU A 85 0.77 5.86 0.35
N VAL A 86 1.25 4.82 1.06
CA VAL A 86 1.02 4.65 2.51
C VAL A 86 2.06 5.37 3.36
N ALA A 87 3.32 5.39 2.92
CA ALA A 87 4.45 5.99 3.62
C ALA A 87 5.10 7.11 2.77
N PRO A 88 4.38 8.21 2.48
CA PRO A 88 4.88 9.31 1.66
C PRO A 88 6.10 10.02 2.29
N SER A 89 6.21 10.01 3.63
CA SER A 89 7.38 10.49 4.37
C SER A 89 8.62 9.61 4.17
N GLY A 90 8.45 8.41 3.61
CA GLY A 90 9.50 7.41 3.49
C GLY A 90 9.82 6.65 4.77
N VAL A 91 8.97 6.75 5.79
CA VAL A 91 9.08 6.01 7.05
C VAL A 91 7.92 5.02 7.15
N ILE A 92 8.25 3.75 7.37
CA ILE A 92 7.30 2.66 7.57
C ILE A 92 7.31 2.31 9.06
N THR A 93 6.21 2.62 9.75
CA THR A 93 5.87 2.10 11.08
C THR A 93 5.06 0.81 10.95
N ARG A 94 4.80 0.13 12.06
CA ARG A 94 3.92 -1.06 12.10
C ARG A 94 2.57 -0.78 11.44
N ARG A 95 1.90 0.31 11.81
CA ARG A 95 0.59 0.69 11.23
C ARG A 95 0.64 0.86 9.71
N SER A 96 1.69 1.49 9.19
CA SER A 96 1.84 1.60 7.73
C SER A 96 2.19 0.27 7.07
N MET A 97 2.85 -0.66 7.78
CA MET A 97 3.06 -2.02 7.28
C MET A 97 1.73 -2.73 7.12
N GLU A 98 0.86 -2.69 8.14
CA GLU A 98 -0.51 -3.22 8.09
C GLU A 98 -1.26 -2.65 6.88
N GLU A 99 -1.27 -1.32 6.71
CA GLU A 99 -1.96 -0.70 5.57
C GLU A 99 -1.31 -1.05 4.21
N ILE A 100 0.01 -1.24 4.13
CA ILE A 100 0.66 -1.72 2.91
C ILE A 100 0.16 -3.13 2.58
N MET A 101 0.13 -4.05 3.55
CA MET A 101 -0.31 -5.43 3.34
C MET A 101 -1.80 -5.51 2.95
N ASP A 102 -2.63 -4.66 3.53
CA ASP A 102 -4.04 -4.53 3.14
C ASP A 102 -4.20 -4.09 1.68
N LYS A 103 -3.38 -3.13 1.22
CA LYS A 103 -3.42 -2.67 -0.18
C LYS A 103 -2.88 -3.69 -1.17
N LEU A 104 -1.96 -4.57 -0.74
CA LEU A 104 -1.41 -5.64 -1.56
C LEU A 104 -2.35 -6.84 -1.66
N SER A 105 -3.24 -7.01 -0.69
CA SER A 105 -4.22 -8.08 -0.65
C SER A 105 -5.29 -7.86 -1.73
N LEU A 106 -5.10 -8.46 -2.90
CA LEU A 106 -6.04 -8.39 -4.03
C LEU A 106 -7.35 -9.18 -3.80
N LYS A 107 -7.42 -9.97 -2.71
CA LYS A 107 -8.57 -10.80 -2.31
C LYS A 107 -8.88 -10.61 -0.83
N GLU A 108 -10.12 -10.91 -0.43
CA GLU A 108 -10.50 -10.94 0.99
C GLU A 108 -9.59 -11.92 1.76
N GLY A 109 -9.12 -11.49 2.94
CA GLY A 109 -8.27 -12.28 3.83
C GLY A 109 -6.81 -11.84 3.89
N GLY A 110 -6.54 -10.54 4.11
CA GLY A 110 -5.18 -10.03 4.35
C GLY A 110 -4.46 -10.72 5.53
N LEU A 111 -3.23 -10.30 5.80
CA LEU A 111 -2.42 -10.88 6.87
C LEU A 111 -3.04 -10.58 8.26
N THR A 112 -2.86 -11.50 9.21
CA THR A 112 -3.25 -11.23 10.61
C THR A 112 -2.29 -10.27 11.31
N ASP A 113 -2.72 -9.71 12.44
CA ASP A 113 -1.87 -8.85 13.27
C ASP A 113 -0.57 -9.53 13.70
N GLU A 114 -0.59 -10.85 13.94
CA GLU A 114 0.60 -11.63 14.28
C GLU A 114 1.55 -11.80 13.09
N GLU A 115 1.02 -12.01 11.89
CA GLU A 115 1.80 -12.12 10.65
C GLU A 115 2.44 -10.78 10.28
N VAL A 116 1.70 -9.67 10.44
CA VAL A 116 2.24 -8.33 10.24
C VAL A 116 3.29 -7.99 11.29
N GLU A 117 3.09 -8.40 12.55
CA GLU A 117 4.11 -8.20 13.59
C GLU A 117 5.38 -9.00 13.30
N ALA A 118 5.26 -10.25 12.85
CA ALA A 118 6.40 -11.06 12.46
C ALA A 118 7.19 -10.41 11.31
N LEU A 119 6.48 -9.90 10.29
CA LEU A 119 7.07 -9.14 9.18
C LEU A 119 7.81 -7.89 9.68
N PHE A 120 7.14 -7.08 10.50
CA PHE A 120 7.70 -5.83 10.99
C PHE A 120 8.94 -6.07 11.85
N THR A 121 8.86 -7.01 12.80
CA THR A 121 9.95 -7.36 13.72
C THR A 121 11.16 -7.91 12.96
N THR A 122 10.93 -8.74 11.92
CA THR A 122 12.01 -9.29 11.10
C THR A 122 12.76 -8.18 10.35
N LEU A 123 12.04 -7.19 9.83
CA LEU A 123 12.62 -6.11 9.02
C LEU A 123 13.18 -4.96 9.88
N ASP A 124 12.65 -4.73 11.08
CA ASP A 124 13.14 -3.77 12.06
C ASP A 124 14.21 -4.38 12.98
N VAL A 125 15.29 -4.90 12.39
CA VAL A 125 16.41 -5.57 13.09
C VAL A 125 16.98 -4.76 14.28
N ASN A 126 16.84 -3.43 14.27
CA ASN A 126 17.37 -2.56 15.32
C ASN A 126 16.31 -2.10 16.34
N ASN A 127 15.09 -2.65 16.29
CA ASN A 127 13.96 -2.29 17.14
C ASN A 127 13.75 -0.78 17.28
N LYS A 128 13.82 -0.06 16.15
CA LYS A 128 13.65 1.40 16.13
C LYS A 128 12.18 1.81 16.13
N GLY A 129 11.26 0.86 15.95
CA GLY A 129 9.84 1.10 15.74
C GLY A 129 9.54 1.71 14.37
N ALA A 130 10.54 1.75 13.48
CA ALA A 130 10.43 2.37 12.16
C ALA A 130 11.50 1.87 11.18
N ILE A 131 11.07 1.59 9.96
CA ILE A 131 11.90 1.14 8.84
C ILE A 131 11.83 2.20 7.74
N THR A 132 12.97 2.64 7.19
CA THR A 132 12.93 3.53 6.03
C THR A 132 12.41 2.76 4.81
N ALA A 133 11.55 3.37 4.00
CA ALA A 133 11.01 2.78 2.77
C ALA A 133 12.12 2.23 1.84
N GLN A 134 13.28 2.90 1.78
CA GLN A 134 14.41 2.41 0.98
C GLN A 134 14.99 1.09 1.53
N ARG A 135 15.13 0.96 2.85
CA ARG A 135 15.58 -0.30 3.48
C ARG A 135 14.57 -1.42 3.29
N PHE A 136 13.28 -1.11 3.43
CA PHE A 136 12.20 -2.07 3.18
C PHE A 136 12.25 -2.59 1.73
N MET A 137 12.26 -1.69 0.75
CA MET A 137 12.33 -2.08 -0.66
C MET A 137 13.63 -2.82 -1.02
N ARG A 138 14.75 -2.43 -0.41
CA ARG A 138 16.04 -3.11 -0.58
C ARG A 138 16.04 -4.51 0.02
N ALA A 139 15.41 -4.71 1.16
CA ALA A 139 15.31 -6.02 1.80
C ALA A 139 14.54 -7.01 0.93
N LEU A 140 13.43 -6.57 0.32
CA LEU A 140 12.56 -7.44 -0.48
C LEU A 140 13.02 -7.64 -1.93
N TYR A 141 13.62 -6.61 -2.55
CA TYR A 141 13.89 -6.63 -3.99
C TYR A 141 15.33 -6.23 -4.38
N GLY A 142 16.20 -5.95 -3.40
CA GLY A 142 17.56 -5.47 -3.65
C GLY A 142 17.61 -4.08 -4.28
N ASP A 143 18.59 -3.84 -5.16
CA ASP A 143 18.76 -2.54 -5.83
C ASP A 143 17.58 -2.18 -6.75
N GLU A 144 16.93 -3.18 -7.35
CA GLU A 144 15.73 -2.99 -8.18
C GLU A 144 14.61 -2.32 -7.37
N GLY A 145 14.35 -2.78 -6.14
CA GLY A 145 13.34 -2.17 -5.27
C GLY A 145 13.62 -0.70 -4.97
N VAL A 146 14.90 -0.36 -4.78
CA VAL A 146 15.32 1.02 -4.53
C VAL A 146 15.13 1.89 -5.78
N GLN A 147 15.42 1.35 -6.96
CA GLN A 147 15.19 2.04 -8.23
C GLN A 147 13.69 2.29 -8.47
N CYS A 148 12.85 1.26 -8.36
CA CYS A 148 11.40 1.39 -8.49
C CYS A 148 10.81 2.42 -7.50
N LEU A 149 11.30 2.44 -6.26
CA LEU A 149 10.88 3.43 -5.26
C LEU A 149 11.27 4.85 -5.67
N GLY A 150 12.51 5.05 -6.14
CA GLY A 150 12.99 6.35 -6.62
C GLY A 150 12.21 6.85 -7.82
N GLU A 151 11.98 5.98 -8.80
CA GLU A 151 11.18 6.29 -9.99
C GLU A 151 9.75 6.65 -9.64
N ARG A 152 9.10 5.87 -8.75
CA ARG A 152 7.73 6.17 -8.32
C ARG A 152 7.63 7.54 -7.65
N ARG A 153 8.56 7.86 -6.74
CA ARG A 153 8.61 9.18 -6.09
C ARG A 153 8.81 10.32 -7.07
N ARG A 154 9.69 10.13 -8.07
CA ARG A 154 9.90 11.13 -9.14
C ARG A 154 8.61 11.37 -9.93
N LEU A 155 7.90 10.31 -10.31
CA LEU A 155 6.64 10.41 -11.06
C LEU A 155 5.56 11.15 -10.26
N GLU A 156 5.41 10.86 -8.95
CA GLU A 156 4.48 11.57 -8.09
C GLU A 156 4.83 13.06 -7.94
N TYR A 157 6.11 13.38 -7.76
CA TYR A 157 6.58 14.76 -7.70
C TYR A 157 6.28 15.53 -8.99
N GLU A 158 6.57 14.93 -10.15
CA GLU A 158 6.25 15.53 -11.44
C GLU A 158 4.74 15.73 -11.64
N ALA A 159 3.92 14.75 -11.25
CA ALA A 159 2.47 14.85 -11.31
C ALA A 159 1.94 15.97 -10.42
N ALA A 160 2.42 16.06 -9.18
CA ALA A 160 2.05 17.13 -8.25
C ALA A 160 2.45 18.51 -8.78
N MET A 161 3.64 18.64 -9.39
CA MET A 161 4.08 19.88 -10.02
C MET A 161 3.21 20.28 -11.22
N ARG A 162 2.78 19.32 -12.05
CA ARG A 162 1.86 19.58 -13.16
C ARG A 162 0.49 20.06 -12.66
N LEU A 163 -0.05 19.41 -11.63
CA LEU A 163 -1.32 19.80 -11.00
C LEU A 163 -1.25 21.20 -10.39
N ARG A 164 -0.15 21.53 -9.70
CA ARG A 164 0.07 22.86 -9.13
C ARG A 164 0.11 23.95 -10.21
N LYS A 165 0.87 23.73 -11.29
CA LYS A 165 0.94 24.67 -12.42
C LYS A 165 -0.41 24.86 -13.11
N ALA A 166 -1.18 23.78 -13.27
CA ALA A 166 -2.51 23.84 -13.85
C ALA A 166 -3.48 24.64 -12.97
N ALA A 167 -3.45 24.41 -11.64
CA ALA A 167 -4.25 25.15 -10.69
C ALA A 167 -3.90 26.65 -10.65
N GLU A 168 -2.61 26.99 -10.66
CA GLU A 168 -2.15 28.39 -10.70
C GLU A 168 -2.60 29.10 -11.98
N LYS A 169 -2.55 28.42 -13.13
CA LYS A 169 -3.04 28.98 -14.39
C LYS A 169 -4.54 29.28 -14.35
N LEU A 170 -5.35 28.36 -13.81
CA LEU A 170 -6.80 28.55 -13.67
C LEU A 170 -7.11 29.77 -12.79
N LEU A 171 -6.40 29.94 -11.67
CA LEU A 171 -6.57 31.10 -10.79
C LEU A 171 -6.25 32.42 -11.52
N MET A 172 -5.19 32.45 -12.33
CA MET A 172 -4.84 33.67 -13.11
C MET A 172 -5.81 33.97 -14.26
N ASP A 173 -6.45 32.96 -14.84
CA ASP A 173 -7.45 33.15 -15.90
C ASP A 173 -8.79 33.64 -15.31
N ASP A 174 -9.16 33.19 -14.11
CA ASP A 174 -10.33 33.69 -13.36
C ASP A 174 -10.15 35.16 -12.90
N GLU A 175 -8.96 35.53 -12.42
CA GLU A 175 -8.65 36.92 -12.06
C GLU A 175 -8.72 37.87 -13.27
N LYS A 176 -8.32 37.41 -14.46
CA LYS A 176 -8.40 38.21 -15.70
C LYS A 176 -9.84 38.36 -16.21
N ASN A 177 -10.71 37.39 -15.95
CA ASN A 177 -12.13 37.44 -16.32
C ASN A 177 -13.01 38.14 -15.28
N GLY A 178 -12.53 38.36 -14.05
CA GLY A 178 -13.27 39.01 -12.95
C GLY A 178 -13.27 40.55 -12.96
N THR A 179 -12.47 41.21 -13.81
CA THR A 179 -12.35 42.70 -13.85
C THR A 179 -13.19 43.40 -14.92
N ALA A 180 -14.21 42.76 -15.48
CA ALA A 180 -15.20 43.44 -16.32
C ALA A 180 -16.42 43.86 -15.49
N SER A 181 -16.31 44.95 -14.72
CA SER A 181 -17.48 45.72 -14.27
C SER A 181 -17.98 46.58 -15.44
N PRO A 182 -19.26 46.48 -15.85
CA PRO A 182 -19.90 47.57 -16.57
C PRO A 182 -20.48 48.54 -15.53
N GLU A 183 -19.83 49.69 -15.36
CA GLU A 183 -20.52 50.90 -14.90
C GLU A 183 -21.36 51.48 -16.06
N GLY A 184 -22.58 51.94 -15.74
CA GLY A 184 -23.53 52.65 -16.63
C GLY A 184 -24.75 51.78 -16.98
N ASP A 185 -26.01 52.10 -16.64
CA ASP A 185 -26.63 53.41 -16.55
C ASP A 185 -27.83 53.42 -15.59
N LEU A 186 -27.95 54.53 -14.85
CA LEU A 186 -29.14 54.96 -14.12
C LEU A 186 -30.10 55.66 -15.09
N ASN A 187 -31.22 55.04 -15.49
CA ASN A 187 -32.51 55.76 -15.62
C ASN A 187 -33.68 54.84 -16.00
N GLY A 188 -34.85 55.05 -15.39
CA GLY A 188 -36.09 54.41 -15.83
C GLY A 188 -37.18 54.32 -14.78
N GLN A 189 -37.71 55.46 -14.35
CA GLN A 189 -38.93 55.54 -13.54
C GLN A 189 -40.13 54.86 -14.23
N GLY A 190 -40.91 54.07 -13.48
CA GLY A 190 -42.13 53.44 -13.98
C GLY A 190 -43.09 52.98 -12.88
N LYS A 191 -43.74 53.94 -12.23
CA LYS A 191 -45.07 53.93 -11.56
C LYS A 191 -45.59 52.64 -10.87
N ARG A 192 -45.82 52.82 -9.56
CA ARG A 192 -46.83 52.23 -8.66
C ARG A 192 -48.06 51.58 -9.34
N GLU A 193 -48.50 50.44 -8.79
CA GLU A 193 -49.91 50.24 -8.42
C GLU A 193 -50.06 49.31 -7.19
N LYS A 194 -50.91 49.77 -6.25
CA LYS A 194 -51.33 49.06 -5.03
C LYS A 194 -52.60 48.26 -5.31
N LYS A 195 -52.74 47.07 -4.73
CA LYS A 195 -53.98 46.40 -4.21
C LYS A 195 -53.62 44.92 -3.96
N LYS A 196 -54.13 44.17 -2.99
CA LYS A 196 -54.97 44.34 -1.79
C LYS A 196 -54.89 42.98 -1.08
N LYS A 197 -54.95 42.96 0.26
CA LYS A 197 -55.07 41.75 1.10
C LYS A 197 -56.37 40.97 0.83
N ALA A 198 -56.31 39.65 0.93
CA ALA A 198 -57.30 38.66 1.43
C ALA A 198 -56.80 37.26 0.99
N SER A 199 -57.03 36.11 1.62
CA SER A 199 -57.65 35.65 2.88
C SER A 199 -57.65 34.10 2.82
N ALA A 200 -57.43 33.43 3.96
CA ALA A 200 -57.91 32.09 4.38
C ALA A 200 -57.49 30.82 3.58
N CYS A 201 -56.92 29.79 4.26
CA CYS A 201 -57.51 28.49 4.67
C CYS A 201 -58.01 27.62 3.49
N CYS A 202 -57.76 26.31 3.39
CA CYS A 202 -57.54 25.25 4.38
C CYS A 202 -56.43 24.28 3.92
#